data_AF-A0AA92WGY7-F1
#
_entry.id   AF-A0AA92WGY7-F1
#
_cell.length_a   1.000
_cell.length_b   1.000
_cell.length_c   1.000
_cell.angle_alpha   90.00
_cell.angle_beta   90.00
_cell.angle_gamma   90.00
#
_symmetry.space_group_name_H-M   'P 1'
#
loop_
_entity.id
_entity.type
_entity.pdbx_description
1 polymer ?
#
loop_
_entity_poly.entity_id
_entity_poly.type
_entity_poly.pdbx_seq_one_letter_code
_entity_poly.pdbx_strand_id
1 'polypeptide(L)'
;MRAGVRIVAAGINDNYEIKAEGLLPNTTYHYTAYLDLGNGTVYGEDRTFTTAPADFNPDTDLVDLGLSTKWAKYNVGATDEKQLGGLFGFGDMTGFQTSINLEDYASADIYKTDRDVANKVYGSWVTMPTIDEFEELFTECKKEWVEDTENHVAGYKFTGPNGNSIFLPAAGTRTQGNVSGEGLNGYYLSGSINATDNRFAMAYSFDQNVARRTSTPVYQALAIRPVSVAKNVKFDKEKLYNTWEFDLKPDESHYKFVGPVFFYGKDASWASYTNNQPVVGETTGWDADYASIKSWAITDPSHCNGTMTFYKDEDGNDKVKVHQVQLMVLIRILKVHLPLMRRIRQSQ
;
A
#
# COMPACT_ATOMS: atom_id res chain seq x y z
N MET A 1 -24.57 2.54 -27.39
CA MET A 1 -24.01 3.54 -26.45
C MET A 1 -22.53 3.22 -26.29
N ARG A 2 -21.60 4.18 -26.45
CA ARG A 2 -20.17 3.91 -26.17
C ARG A 2 -20.02 3.62 -24.68
N ALA A 3 -19.25 2.59 -24.33
CA ALA A 3 -18.87 2.32 -22.94
C ALA A 3 -17.94 3.44 -22.43
N GLY A 4 -17.95 3.67 -21.11
CA GLY A 4 -17.18 4.72 -20.44
C GLY A 4 -18.04 5.75 -19.71
N VAL A 5 -17.37 6.70 -19.06
CA VAL A 5 -18.00 7.77 -18.26
C VAL A 5 -18.21 9.02 -19.12
N ARG A 6 -19.37 9.66 -18.99
CA ARG A 6 -19.66 10.95 -19.62
C ARG A 6 -19.40 12.06 -18.60
N ILE A 7 -18.49 12.97 -18.92
CA ILE A 7 -18.24 14.16 -18.10
C ILE A 7 -18.90 15.34 -18.80
N VAL A 8 -19.86 15.98 -18.12
CA VAL A 8 -20.66 17.07 -18.69
C VAL A 8 -19.90 18.39 -18.48
N ALA A 9 -19.73 19.16 -19.55
CA ALA A 9 -19.19 20.51 -19.45
C ALA A 9 -20.17 21.44 -18.72
N ALA A 10 -19.65 22.44 -17.99
CA ALA A 10 -20.48 23.41 -17.26
C ALA A 10 -21.34 24.32 -18.17
N GLY A 11 -21.17 24.25 -19.49
CA GLY A 11 -21.96 24.99 -20.47
C GLY A 11 -21.54 24.69 -21.91
N ILE A 12 -22.30 25.24 -22.87
CA ILE A 12 -21.96 25.21 -24.30
C ILE A 12 -21.13 26.43 -24.60
N ASN A 13 -19.84 26.24 -24.85
CA ASN A 13 -18.87 27.29 -25.17
C ASN A 13 -18.06 26.88 -26.41
N ASP A 14 -17.51 27.85 -27.13
CA ASP A 14 -16.63 27.61 -28.29
C ASP A 14 -15.37 26.80 -27.90
N ASN A 15 -14.89 27.00 -26.67
CA ASN A 15 -13.85 26.21 -26.04
C ASN A 15 -14.35 25.71 -24.68
N TYR A 16 -14.04 24.45 -24.37
CA TYR A 16 -14.32 23.86 -23.07
C TYR A 16 -13.07 23.16 -22.54
N GLU A 17 -12.90 23.23 -21.23
CA GLU A 17 -11.87 22.51 -20.49
C GLU A 17 -12.57 21.56 -19.52
N ILE A 18 -12.20 20.28 -19.55
CA ILE A 18 -12.73 19.27 -18.65
C ILE A 18 -11.58 18.75 -17.81
N LYS A 19 -11.72 18.90 -16.49
CA LYS A 19 -10.83 18.25 -15.54
C LYS A 19 -11.32 16.82 -15.32
N ALA A 20 -10.48 15.85 -15.65
CA ALA A 20 -10.68 14.45 -15.29
C ALA A 20 -9.81 14.13 -14.08
N GLU A 21 -10.41 13.60 -13.02
CA GLU A 21 -9.72 13.20 -11.78
C GLU A 21 -9.83 11.69 -11.56
N GLY A 22 -9.03 11.16 -10.64
CA GLY A 22 -9.06 9.74 -10.30
C GLY A 22 -8.52 8.80 -11.38
N LEU A 23 -7.74 9.35 -12.33
CA LEU A 23 -7.08 8.56 -13.37
C LEU A 23 -5.97 7.71 -12.76
N LEU A 24 -5.86 6.46 -13.20
CA LEU A 24 -4.76 5.60 -12.81
C LEU A 24 -3.45 6.09 -13.43
N PRO A 25 -2.35 6.11 -12.67
CA PRO A 25 -1.01 6.34 -13.20
C PRO A 25 -0.59 5.31 -14.26
N ASN A 26 0.33 5.71 -15.14
CA ASN A 26 0.86 4.88 -16.23
C ASN A 26 -0.21 4.13 -17.04
N THR A 27 -1.34 4.78 -17.30
CA THR A 27 -2.51 4.18 -17.95
C THR A 27 -2.92 5.01 -19.17
N THR A 28 -3.12 4.33 -20.30
CA THR A 28 -3.61 4.95 -21.53
C THR A 28 -5.12 5.03 -21.51
N TYR A 29 -5.66 6.25 -21.64
CA TYR A 29 -7.09 6.51 -21.71
C TYR A 29 -7.50 6.94 -23.10
N HIS A 30 -8.65 6.44 -23.55
CA HIS A 30 -9.35 6.92 -24.75
C HIS A 30 -10.41 7.93 -24.35
N TYR A 31 -10.51 9.03 -25.10
CA TYR A 31 -11.54 10.05 -24.89
C TYR A 31 -12.04 10.59 -26.23
N THR A 32 -13.30 11.02 -26.24
CA THR A 32 -13.92 11.69 -27.38
C THR A 32 -14.79 12.82 -26.87
N ALA A 33 -14.79 13.94 -27.59
CA ALA A 33 -15.84 14.94 -27.45
C ALA A 33 -17.19 14.33 -27.84
N TYR A 34 -18.27 14.79 -27.22
CA TYR A 34 -19.62 14.45 -27.67
C TYR A 34 -20.54 15.67 -27.58
N LEU A 35 -21.54 15.71 -28.45
CA LEU A 35 -22.63 16.68 -28.43
C LEU A 35 -23.94 15.91 -28.32
N ASP A 36 -24.69 16.15 -27.25
CA ASP A 36 -26.03 15.60 -27.06
C ASP A 36 -27.07 16.57 -27.64
N LEU A 37 -27.77 16.13 -28.69
CA LEU A 37 -28.78 16.90 -29.40
C LEU A 37 -30.22 16.61 -28.90
N GLY A 38 -30.36 15.81 -27.83
CA GLY A 38 -31.65 15.36 -27.29
C GLY A 38 -32.33 14.25 -28.09
N ASN A 39 -32.17 14.23 -29.42
CA ASN A 39 -32.62 13.14 -30.30
C ASN A 39 -31.48 12.15 -30.68
N GLY A 40 -30.27 12.40 -30.21
CA GLY A 40 -29.09 11.60 -30.53
C GLY A 40 -27.80 12.24 -30.02
N THR A 41 -26.73 11.45 -29.97
CA THR A 41 -25.40 11.92 -29.58
C THR A 41 -24.46 11.85 -30.78
N VAL A 42 -23.81 12.95 -31.10
CA VAL A 42 -22.72 13.01 -32.10
C VAL A 42 -21.38 12.94 -31.35
N TYR A 43 -20.46 12.14 -31.85
CA TYR A 43 -19.12 11.96 -31.28
C TYR A 43 -18.07 12.57 -32.20
N GLY A 44 -17.05 13.19 -31.59
CA GLY A 44 -15.85 13.65 -32.29
C GLY A 44 -14.86 12.53 -32.59
N GLU A 45 -13.62 12.92 -32.85
CA GLU A 45 -12.50 11.99 -33.05
C GLU A 45 -12.14 11.26 -31.75
N ASP A 46 -11.80 9.98 -31.87
CA ASP A 46 -11.22 9.20 -30.78
C ASP A 46 -9.78 9.64 -30.56
N ARG A 47 -9.44 10.04 -29.34
CA ARG A 47 -8.11 10.48 -28.95
C ARG A 47 -7.62 9.70 -27.75
N THR A 48 -6.31 9.65 -27.58
CA THR A 48 -5.66 8.95 -26.46
C THR A 48 -4.64 9.83 -25.77
N PHE A 49 -4.49 9.63 -24.47
CA PHE A 49 -3.33 10.12 -23.72
C PHE A 49 -2.92 9.07 -22.68
N THR A 50 -1.68 9.13 -22.22
CA THR A 50 -1.16 8.26 -21.15
C THR A 50 -0.79 9.12 -19.96
N THR A 51 -1.28 8.73 -18.77
CA THR A 51 -0.94 9.40 -17.51
C THR A 51 0.52 9.15 -17.14
N ALA A 52 1.10 10.08 -16.38
CA ALA A 52 2.44 9.90 -15.84
C ALA A 52 2.52 8.68 -14.89
N PRO A 53 3.70 8.09 -14.69
CA PRO A 53 3.92 7.08 -13.64
C PRO A 53 3.53 7.61 -12.26
N ALA A 54 3.18 6.71 -11.35
CA ALA A 54 2.91 7.07 -9.97
C ALA A 54 4.21 7.53 -9.30
N ASP A 55 4.17 8.69 -8.63
CA ASP A 55 5.22 9.12 -7.72
C ASP A 55 4.82 8.71 -6.30
N PHE A 56 5.01 7.43 -5.99
CA PHE A 56 4.69 6.88 -4.67
C PHE A 56 5.97 6.48 -3.95
N ASN A 57 6.21 7.09 -2.80
CA ASN A 57 7.34 6.78 -1.95
C ASN A 57 6.86 6.09 -0.65
N PRO A 58 7.14 4.79 -0.45
CA PRO A 58 6.65 4.05 0.71
C PRO A 58 7.16 4.59 2.05
N ASP A 59 8.27 5.32 2.08
CA ASP A 59 8.82 5.88 3.31
C ASP A 59 8.09 7.15 3.76
N THR A 60 7.52 7.90 2.81
CA THR A 60 6.83 9.16 3.09
C THR A 60 5.33 9.07 2.92
N ASP A 61 4.81 8.16 2.09
CA ASP A 61 3.40 8.11 1.71
C ASP A 61 2.59 7.07 2.48
N LEU A 62 3.27 6.26 3.30
CA LEU A 62 2.64 5.37 4.28
C LEU A 62 2.75 5.95 5.69
N VAL A 63 1.62 6.05 6.36
CA VAL A 63 1.50 6.52 7.73
C VAL A 63 1.29 5.32 8.66
N ASP A 64 2.22 5.13 9.58
CA ASP A 64 2.02 4.21 10.70
C ASP A 64 1.06 4.84 11.71
N LEU A 65 -0.13 4.27 11.87
CA LEU A 65 -1.12 4.68 12.87
C LEU A 65 -0.99 3.91 14.19
N GLY A 66 -0.06 2.95 14.29
CA GLY A 66 0.03 2.04 15.43
C GLY A 66 -0.98 0.90 15.35
N LEU A 67 -1.48 0.60 14.14
CA LEU A 67 -2.38 -0.51 13.82
C LEU A 67 -1.58 -1.70 13.27
N SER A 68 -2.26 -2.76 12.83
CA SER A 68 -1.65 -3.94 12.20
C SER A 68 -1.04 -3.69 10.82
N THR A 69 -1.31 -2.53 10.20
CA THR A 69 -0.76 -2.11 8.91
C THR A 69 -0.51 -0.60 8.89
N LYS A 70 0.30 -0.13 7.93
CA LYS A 70 0.41 1.31 7.62
C LYS A 70 -0.63 1.67 6.56
N TRP A 71 -1.17 2.87 6.65
CA TRP A 71 -2.19 3.37 5.74
C TRP A 71 -1.61 4.43 4.82
N ALA A 72 -2.01 4.45 3.55
CA ALA A 72 -1.56 5.47 2.60
C ALA A 72 -2.14 6.86 2.93
N LYS A 73 -1.37 7.90 2.61
CA LYS A 73 -1.78 9.30 2.76
C LYS A 73 -2.97 9.73 1.92
N TYR A 74 -3.18 9.09 0.76
CA TYR A 74 -4.18 9.47 -0.23
C TYR A 74 -4.84 8.24 -0.87
N ASN A 75 -5.98 8.45 -1.53
CA ASN A 75 -6.72 7.41 -2.25
C ASN A 75 -6.00 7.00 -3.55
N VAL A 76 -6.29 5.81 -4.07
CA VAL A 76 -5.83 5.42 -5.41
C VAL A 76 -6.30 6.45 -6.44
N GLY A 77 -5.38 6.95 -7.27
CA GLY A 77 -5.68 7.98 -8.28
C GLY A 77 -5.71 9.42 -7.75
N ALA A 78 -5.35 9.63 -6.47
CA ALA A 78 -5.08 10.96 -5.91
C ALA A 78 -3.55 11.19 -5.78
N THR A 79 -3.17 12.47 -5.75
CA THR A 79 -1.80 12.93 -5.47
C THR A 79 -1.68 13.74 -4.18
N ASP A 80 -2.81 13.96 -3.48
CA ASP A 80 -2.91 14.73 -2.25
C ASP A 80 -3.94 14.12 -1.29
N GLU A 81 -3.74 14.31 0.01
CA GLU A 81 -4.57 13.73 1.08
C GLU A 81 -6.04 14.13 1.01
N LYS A 82 -6.34 15.32 0.47
CA LYS A 82 -7.70 15.88 0.36
C LYS A 82 -8.40 15.54 -0.95
N GLN A 83 -7.67 15.13 -1.98
CA GLN A 83 -8.29 14.72 -3.24
C GLN A 83 -9.11 13.44 -3.06
N LEU A 84 -10.27 13.38 -3.72
CA LEU A 84 -11.20 12.25 -3.57
C LEU A 84 -10.63 10.94 -4.13
N GLY A 85 -9.74 11.04 -5.13
CA GLY A 85 -9.18 9.90 -5.85
C GLY A 85 -10.16 9.27 -6.84
N GLY A 86 -9.82 8.09 -7.35
CA GLY A 86 -10.65 7.34 -8.28
C GLY A 86 -11.72 6.50 -7.57
N LEU A 87 -12.78 6.19 -8.32
CA LEU A 87 -13.85 5.30 -7.90
C LEU A 87 -13.81 4.01 -8.71
N PHE A 88 -13.61 2.89 -8.04
CA PHE A 88 -13.35 1.59 -8.65
C PHE A 88 -14.44 0.60 -8.28
N GLY A 89 -15.00 -0.08 -9.28
CA GLY A 89 -15.76 -1.30 -9.04
C GLY A 89 -14.83 -2.42 -8.58
N PHE A 90 -15.39 -3.51 -8.06
CA PHE A 90 -14.59 -4.58 -7.46
C PHE A 90 -13.79 -5.35 -8.53
N GLY A 91 -12.47 -5.17 -8.53
CA GLY A 91 -11.56 -5.69 -9.56
C GLY A 91 -11.49 -4.85 -10.84
N ASP A 92 -12.03 -3.63 -10.82
CA ASP A 92 -11.88 -2.64 -11.91
C ASP A 92 -10.45 -2.08 -11.92
N MET A 93 -9.70 -2.44 -12.96
CA MET A 93 -8.32 -1.99 -13.17
C MET A 93 -8.20 -0.74 -14.04
N THR A 94 -9.32 -0.06 -14.32
CA THR A 94 -9.39 1.11 -15.20
C THR A 94 -9.85 2.37 -14.48
N GLY A 95 -10.69 2.23 -13.45
CA GLY A 95 -11.38 3.32 -12.75
C GLY A 95 -12.62 3.85 -13.49
N PHE A 96 -12.89 3.37 -14.70
CA PHE A 96 -13.94 3.86 -15.59
C PHE A 96 -14.87 2.73 -16.08
N GLN A 97 -14.85 1.56 -15.44
CA GLN A 97 -15.82 0.50 -15.76
C GLN A 97 -17.23 0.96 -15.35
N THR A 98 -18.16 1.01 -16.29
CA THR A 98 -19.56 1.47 -16.10
C THR A 98 -20.61 0.37 -16.28
N SER A 99 -20.19 -0.86 -16.54
CA SER A 99 -21.10 -2.00 -16.63
C SER A 99 -21.87 -2.25 -15.33
N ILE A 100 -23.02 -2.91 -15.45
CA ILE A 100 -23.76 -3.46 -14.30
C ILE A 100 -23.79 -5.00 -14.34
N ASN A 101 -23.18 -5.60 -15.37
CA ASN A 101 -23.07 -7.04 -15.47
C ASN A 101 -22.05 -7.52 -14.44
N LEU A 102 -22.46 -8.42 -13.57
CA LEU A 102 -21.63 -8.91 -12.47
C LEU A 102 -20.39 -9.67 -12.97
N GLU A 103 -20.46 -10.27 -14.16
CA GLU A 103 -19.36 -11.02 -14.78
C GLU A 103 -18.18 -10.13 -15.21
N ASP A 104 -18.38 -8.81 -15.31
CA ASP A 104 -17.31 -7.85 -15.61
C ASP A 104 -16.45 -7.52 -14.37
N TYR A 105 -16.82 -8.05 -13.20
CA TYR A 105 -16.20 -7.77 -11.91
C TYR A 105 -15.69 -9.03 -11.23
N ALA A 106 -14.81 -8.86 -10.25
CA ALA A 106 -14.30 -9.97 -9.47
C ALA A 106 -15.37 -10.55 -8.53
N SER A 107 -15.23 -11.83 -8.18
CA SER A 107 -16.17 -12.58 -7.32
C SER A 107 -15.48 -13.33 -6.17
N ALA A 108 -14.22 -13.00 -5.92
CA ALA A 108 -13.39 -13.52 -4.83
C ALA A 108 -12.54 -12.38 -4.25
N ASP A 109 -11.89 -12.61 -3.11
CA ASP A 109 -10.94 -11.65 -2.55
C ASP A 109 -9.89 -11.23 -3.59
N ILE A 110 -9.67 -9.92 -3.72
CA ILE A 110 -8.79 -9.34 -4.75
C ILE A 110 -7.54 -8.68 -4.18
N TYR A 111 -7.44 -8.47 -2.86
CA TYR A 111 -6.21 -7.95 -2.26
C TYR A 111 -5.05 -8.90 -2.55
N LYS A 112 -3.90 -8.36 -2.94
CA LYS A 112 -2.68 -9.11 -3.30
C LYS A 112 -2.86 -10.07 -4.48
N THR A 113 -3.80 -9.79 -5.37
CA THR A 113 -4.00 -10.53 -6.63
C THR A 113 -3.68 -9.64 -7.84
N ASP A 114 -3.79 -10.18 -9.04
CA ASP A 114 -3.71 -9.41 -10.29
C ASP A 114 -4.83 -8.38 -10.47
N ARG A 115 -5.89 -8.48 -9.66
CA ARG A 115 -7.03 -7.54 -9.56
C ARG A 115 -6.88 -6.51 -8.44
N ASP A 116 -5.74 -6.47 -7.76
CA ASP A 116 -5.42 -5.43 -6.77
C ASP A 116 -4.95 -4.15 -7.47
N VAL A 117 -5.87 -3.21 -7.67
CA VAL A 117 -5.57 -1.93 -8.34
C VAL A 117 -4.53 -1.09 -7.58
N ALA A 118 -4.51 -1.15 -6.25
CA ALA A 118 -3.53 -0.41 -5.46
C ALA A 118 -2.11 -0.94 -5.68
N ASN A 119 -1.95 -2.27 -5.65
CA ASN A 119 -0.68 -2.93 -5.93
C ASN A 119 -0.21 -2.70 -7.37
N LYS A 120 -1.13 -2.76 -8.35
CA LYS A 120 -0.80 -2.53 -9.75
C LYS A 120 -0.23 -1.13 -10.00
N VAL A 121 -0.80 -0.14 -9.31
CA VAL A 121 -0.49 1.28 -9.53
C VAL A 121 0.77 1.71 -8.77
N TYR A 122 0.90 1.30 -7.51
CA TYR A 122 1.95 1.77 -6.60
C TYR A 122 3.02 0.70 -6.33
N GLY A 123 2.91 -0.46 -6.96
CA GLY A 123 3.83 -1.59 -6.83
C GLY A 123 3.63 -2.42 -5.56
N SER A 124 4.55 -3.36 -5.35
CA SER A 124 4.50 -4.38 -4.28
C SER A 124 4.56 -3.85 -2.85
N TRP A 125 4.63 -2.54 -2.66
CA TRP A 125 4.63 -1.89 -1.35
C TRP A 125 3.25 -1.85 -0.71
N VAL A 126 2.19 -1.79 -1.52
CA VAL A 126 0.82 -1.59 -1.06
C VAL A 126 -0.17 -2.55 -1.71
N THR A 127 -1.32 -2.68 -1.06
CA THR A 127 -2.42 -3.56 -1.43
C THR A 127 -3.73 -2.88 -1.06
N MET A 128 -4.84 -3.34 -1.64
CA MET A 128 -6.16 -2.99 -1.12
C MET A 128 -6.29 -3.49 0.34
N PRO A 129 -6.91 -2.69 1.23
CA PRO A 129 -7.17 -3.13 2.60
C PRO A 129 -8.14 -4.30 2.60
N THR A 130 -7.91 -5.25 3.49
CA THR A 130 -8.93 -6.25 3.85
C THR A 130 -10.05 -5.57 4.65
N ILE A 131 -11.21 -6.22 4.74
CA ILE A 131 -12.30 -5.68 5.57
C ILE A 131 -11.89 -5.58 7.05
N ASP A 132 -11.11 -6.54 7.55
CA ASP A 132 -10.66 -6.55 8.95
C ASP A 132 -9.69 -5.40 9.27
N GLU A 133 -8.89 -4.95 8.30
CA GLU A 133 -8.05 -3.75 8.48
C GLU A 133 -8.88 -2.48 8.57
N PHE A 134 -9.96 -2.38 7.78
CA PHE A 134 -10.90 -1.28 7.97
C PHE A 134 -11.56 -1.34 9.34
N GLU A 135 -11.97 -2.52 9.80
CA GLU A 135 -12.53 -2.65 11.16
C GLU A 135 -11.56 -2.13 12.21
N GLU A 136 -10.30 -2.56 12.17
CA GLU A 136 -9.26 -2.09 13.07
C GLU A 136 -9.10 -0.56 12.99
N LEU A 137 -9.09 0.03 11.80
CA LEU A 137 -9.05 1.49 11.62
C LEU A 137 -10.25 2.17 12.30
N PHE A 138 -11.46 1.66 12.11
CA PHE A 138 -12.68 2.28 12.63
C PHE A 138 -12.94 2.02 14.12
N THR A 139 -12.34 0.98 14.71
CA THR A 139 -12.45 0.65 16.14
C THR A 139 -11.31 1.22 16.98
N GLU A 140 -10.07 1.17 16.50
CA GLU A 140 -8.89 1.50 17.29
C GLU A 140 -8.45 2.98 17.15
N CYS A 141 -8.83 3.65 16.06
CA CYS A 141 -8.53 5.07 15.89
C CYS A 141 -9.64 5.97 16.45
N LYS A 142 -9.23 7.12 16.99
CA LYS A 142 -10.14 8.24 17.21
C LYS A 142 -10.52 8.85 15.86
N LYS A 143 -11.82 9.05 15.62
CA LYS A 143 -12.35 9.68 14.40
C LYS A 143 -12.98 11.03 14.69
N GLU A 144 -12.66 12.02 13.86
CA GLU A 144 -13.21 13.38 13.93
C GLU A 144 -13.66 13.80 12.53
N TRP A 145 -14.90 14.26 12.39
CA TRP A 145 -15.38 14.81 11.12
C TRP A 145 -14.74 16.17 10.89
N VAL A 146 -14.17 16.38 9.71
CA VAL A 146 -13.50 17.61 9.30
C VAL A 146 -14.10 18.08 7.99
N GLU A 147 -14.38 19.37 7.90
CA GLU A 147 -14.86 20.04 6.70
C GLU A 147 -13.87 21.12 6.28
N ASP A 148 -13.32 20.99 5.08
CA ASP A 148 -12.54 22.03 4.42
C ASP A 148 -13.46 22.79 3.46
N THR A 149 -13.91 23.95 3.90
CA THR A 149 -14.82 24.82 3.15
C THR A 149 -14.16 25.50 1.96
N GLU A 150 -12.83 25.61 1.93
CA GLU A 150 -12.08 26.24 0.82
C GLU A 150 -11.89 25.25 -0.33
N ASN A 151 -11.63 23.97 -0.03
CA ASN A 151 -11.45 22.92 -1.03
C ASN A 151 -12.72 22.10 -1.30
N HIS A 152 -13.82 22.41 -0.61
CA HIS A 152 -15.10 21.67 -0.67
C HIS A 152 -14.97 20.17 -0.37
N VAL A 153 -14.09 19.80 0.56
CA VAL A 153 -13.84 18.41 0.95
C VAL A 153 -14.20 18.21 2.42
N ALA A 154 -15.16 17.35 2.70
CA ALA A 154 -15.44 16.85 4.04
C ALA A 154 -14.94 15.41 4.19
N GLY A 155 -14.78 14.91 5.42
CA GLY A 155 -14.40 13.52 5.67
C GLY A 155 -13.98 13.25 7.10
N TYR A 156 -13.45 12.06 7.36
CA TYR A 156 -12.94 11.70 8.67
C TYR A 156 -11.42 11.83 8.76
N LYS A 157 -10.96 12.54 9.79
CA LYS A 157 -9.61 12.45 10.30
C LYS A 157 -9.54 11.30 11.31
N PHE A 158 -8.73 10.29 11.01
CA PHE A 158 -8.41 9.20 11.91
C PHE A 158 -7.10 9.51 12.62
N THR A 159 -7.08 9.39 13.95
CA THR A 159 -5.87 9.48 14.77
C THR A 159 -5.66 8.15 15.46
N GLY A 160 -4.56 7.49 15.13
CA GLY A 160 -4.24 6.16 15.66
C GLY A 160 -3.70 6.20 17.08
N PRO A 161 -3.59 5.02 17.73
CA PRO A 161 -3.08 4.89 19.10
C PRO A 161 -1.70 5.51 19.32
N ASN A 162 -0.88 5.59 18.27
CA ASN A 162 0.46 6.19 18.35
C ASN A 162 0.48 7.72 18.19
N GLY A 163 -0.67 8.36 17.95
CA GLY A 163 -0.84 9.81 17.79
C GLY A 163 -0.71 10.34 16.36
N ASN A 164 -0.33 9.50 15.39
CA ASN A 164 -0.31 9.89 13.97
C ASN A 164 -1.73 9.90 13.39
N SER A 165 -1.92 10.62 12.28
CA SER A 165 -3.24 10.75 11.65
C SER A 165 -3.20 10.57 10.14
N ILE A 166 -4.34 10.17 9.59
CA ILE A 166 -4.67 10.23 8.16
C ILE A 166 -6.05 10.88 7.97
N PHE A 167 -6.35 11.35 6.76
CA PHE A 167 -7.66 11.87 6.38
C PHE A 167 -8.27 11.02 5.25
N LEU A 168 -9.51 10.57 5.45
CA LEU A 168 -10.32 9.90 4.44
C LEU A 168 -11.43 10.85 4.00
N PRO A 169 -11.35 11.44 2.79
CA PRO A 169 -12.39 12.32 2.26
C PRO A 169 -13.70 11.56 2.00
N ALA A 170 -14.81 12.26 2.07
CA ALA A 170 -16.14 11.83 1.67
C ALA A 170 -16.21 11.75 0.13
N ALA A 171 -15.56 10.73 -0.44
CA ALA A 171 -15.35 10.57 -1.87
C ALA A 171 -16.60 10.20 -2.68
N GLY A 172 -17.74 9.97 -2.02
CA GLY A 172 -18.95 9.52 -2.68
C GLY A 172 -18.82 8.12 -3.29
N THR A 173 -19.66 7.85 -4.27
CA THR A 173 -19.75 6.57 -4.98
C THR A 173 -20.21 6.79 -6.42
N ARG A 174 -19.91 5.83 -7.29
CA ARG A 174 -20.33 5.82 -8.69
C ARG A 174 -21.06 4.54 -9.04
N THR A 175 -22.19 4.66 -9.73
CA THR A 175 -22.86 3.53 -10.40
C THR A 175 -23.05 3.90 -11.86
N GLN A 176 -22.58 3.04 -12.77
CA GLN A 176 -22.45 3.38 -14.19
C GLN A 176 -21.66 4.69 -14.36
N GLY A 177 -22.19 5.67 -15.09
CA GLY A 177 -21.58 6.99 -15.26
C GLY A 177 -21.94 8.02 -14.18
N ASN A 178 -22.78 7.68 -13.20
CA ASN A 178 -23.33 8.66 -12.25
C ASN A 178 -22.57 8.64 -10.93
N VAL A 179 -21.95 9.76 -10.58
CA VAL A 179 -21.29 9.99 -9.28
C VAL A 179 -22.26 10.68 -8.33
N SER A 180 -22.23 10.32 -7.05
CA SER A 180 -23.09 10.91 -6.01
C SER A 180 -22.44 10.86 -4.63
N GLY A 181 -22.85 11.77 -3.74
CA GLY A 181 -22.41 11.80 -2.34
C GLY A 181 -21.01 12.41 -2.12
N GLU A 182 -20.39 12.99 -3.14
CA GLU A 182 -19.11 13.71 -2.99
C GLU A 182 -19.23 14.85 -1.98
N GLY A 183 -18.28 14.93 -1.06
CA GLY A 183 -18.28 15.89 0.04
C GLY A 183 -19.30 15.60 1.15
N LEU A 184 -20.11 14.54 1.03
CA LEU A 184 -21.17 14.20 1.99
C LEU A 184 -21.01 12.80 2.60
N ASN A 185 -20.66 11.81 1.78
CA ASN A 185 -20.56 10.42 2.17
C ASN A 185 -19.20 9.84 1.78
N GLY A 186 -18.53 9.19 2.73
CA GLY A 186 -17.37 8.37 2.45
C GLY A 186 -17.78 6.93 2.17
N TYR A 187 -17.51 6.45 0.97
CA TYR A 187 -17.64 5.04 0.63
C TYR A 187 -16.28 4.49 0.23
N TYR A 188 -15.84 3.44 0.93
CA TYR A 188 -14.49 2.89 0.80
C TYR A 188 -14.54 1.38 0.59
N LEU A 189 -13.97 0.93 -0.52
CA LEU A 189 -13.93 -0.47 -0.91
C LEU A 189 -12.76 -1.18 -0.23
N SER A 190 -13.03 -2.34 0.37
CA SER A 190 -12.00 -3.29 0.76
C SER A 190 -11.73 -4.28 -0.38
N GLY A 191 -10.60 -4.97 -0.37
CA GLY A 191 -10.31 -6.07 -1.28
C GLY A 191 -11.04 -7.38 -0.92
N SER A 192 -11.92 -7.38 0.09
CA SER A 192 -12.61 -8.57 0.58
C SER A 192 -13.98 -8.74 -0.08
N ILE A 193 -14.28 -9.92 -0.61
CA ILE A 193 -15.61 -10.26 -1.11
C ILE A 193 -16.55 -10.61 0.06
N ASN A 194 -17.85 -10.40 -0.11
CA ASN A 194 -18.82 -10.96 0.83
C ASN A 194 -18.91 -12.48 0.62
N ALA A 195 -18.41 -13.25 1.58
CA ALA A 195 -18.40 -14.71 1.53
C ALA A 195 -19.80 -15.36 1.47
N THR A 196 -20.85 -14.65 1.89
CA THR A 196 -22.24 -15.15 1.83
C THR A 196 -22.86 -14.91 0.46
N ASP A 197 -22.47 -13.84 -0.23
CA ASP A 197 -22.98 -13.47 -1.55
C ASP A 197 -21.92 -12.72 -2.34
N ASN A 198 -21.25 -13.45 -3.25
CA ASN A 198 -20.13 -12.94 -4.05
C ASN A 198 -20.53 -11.91 -5.11
N ARG A 199 -21.80 -11.53 -5.18
CA ARG A 199 -22.28 -10.37 -5.94
C ARG A 199 -22.02 -9.06 -5.22
N PHE A 200 -21.58 -9.12 -3.96
CA PHE A 200 -21.28 -7.98 -3.12
C PHE A 200 -19.83 -8.02 -2.61
N ALA A 201 -19.19 -6.86 -2.58
CA ALA A 201 -17.91 -6.62 -1.93
C ALA A 201 -18.12 -6.01 -0.54
N MET A 202 -17.19 -6.28 0.37
CA MET A 202 -17.17 -5.69 1.70
C MET A 202 -16.59 -4.28 1.63
N ALA A 203 -17.20 -3.35 2.34
CA ALA A 203 -16.85 -1.94 2.29
C ALA A 203 -17.16 -1.24 3.61
N TYR A 204 -16.72 0.02 3.71
CA TYR A 204 -17.11 0.95 4.75
C TYR A 204 -17.89 2.11 4.17
N SER A 205 -18.95 2.52 4.86
CA SER A 205 -19.71 3.73 4.55
C SER A 205 -19.76 4.63 5.77
N PHE A 206 -19.60 5.93 5.56
CA PHE A 206 -19.72 6.91 6.63
C PHE A 206 -20.24 8.27 6.16
N ASP A 207 -20.77 9.04 7.10
CA ASP A 207 -21.10 10.46 7.02
C ASP A 207 -20.72 11.15 8.35
N GLN A 208 -21.12 12.42 8.54
CA GLN A 208 -20.84 13.16 9.77
C GLN A 208 -21.41 12.50 11.06
N ASN A 209 -22.47 11.71 10.94
CA ASN A 209 -23.23 11.14 12.07
C ASN A 209 -22.88 9.68 12.34
N VAL A 210 -22.63 8.89 11.30
CA VAL A 210 -22.47 7.44 11.42
C VAL A 210 -21.33 6.91 10.55
N ALA A 211 -20.66 5.87 11.05
CA ALA A 211 -19.72 5.06 10.28
C ALA A 211 -20.03 3.58 10.52
N ARG A 212 -20.07 2.77 9.45
CA ARG A 212 -20.42 1.36 9.55
C ARG A 212 -19.79 0.51 8.44
N ARG A 213 -19.51 -0.74 8.78
CA ARG A 213 -19.32 -1.82 7.82
C ARG A 213 -20.56 -1.97 6.95
N THR A 214 -20.38 -2.20 5.65
CA THR A 214 -21.47 -2.45 4.70
C THR A 214 -21.04 -3.44 3.62
N SER A 215 -21.99 -3.93 2.84
CA SER A 215 -21.74 -4.65 1.60
C SER A 215 -22.30 -3.85 0.42
N THR A 216 -21.55 -3.78 -0.67
CA THR A 216 -21.90 -3.02 -1.88
C THR A 216 -21.93 -3.96 -3.08
N PRO A 217 -22.85 -3.82 -4.05
CA PRO A 217 -22.76 -4.58 -5.30
C PRO A 217 -21.38 -4.39 -5.94
N VAL A 218 -20.81 -5.45 -6.52
CA VAL A 218 -19.45 -5.40 -7.10
C VAL A 218 -19.30 -4.36 -8.22
N TYR A 219 -20.39 -3.99 -8.89
CA TYR A 219 -20.41 -2.94 -9.92
C TYR A 219 -20.45 -1.51 -9.36
N GLN A 220 -20.80 -1.33 -8.09
CA GLN A 220 -20.83 -0.01 -7.46
C GLN A 220 -19.40 0.39 -7.09
N ALA A 221 -18.95 1.46 -7.70
CA ALA A 221 -17.58 1.93 -7.60
C ALA A 221 -17.40 2.85 -6.38
N LEU A 222 -16.39 2.57 -5.56
CA LEU A 222 -16.06 3.32 -4.35
C LEU A 222 -14.58 3.73 -4.34
N ALA A 223 -14.21 4.61 -3.42
CA ALA A 223 -12.81 4.97 -3.22
C ALA A 223 -12.01 3.81 -2.62
N ILE A 224 -10.72 3.77 -2.89
CA ILE A 224 -9.79 2.79 -2.31
C ILE A 224 -8.68 3.56 -1.59
N ARG A 225 -8.49 3.27 -0.31
CA ARG A 225 -7.39 3.78 0.50
C ARG A 225 -6.37 2.65 0.70
N PRO A 226 -5.22 2.66 -0.01
CA PRO A 226 -4.25 1.57 0.09
C PRO A 226 -3.68 1.40 1.50
N VAL A 227 -3.26 0.18 1.80
CA VAL A 227 -2.49 -0.16 3.00
C VAL A 227 -1.18 -0.83 2.62
N SER A 228 -0.21 -0.82 3.52
CA SER A 228 1.04 -1.53 3.29
C SER A 228 0.81 -3.03 3.17
N VAL A 229 1.55 -3.64 2.24
CA VAL A 229 1.67 -5.10 2.17
C VAL A 229 2.32 -5.64 3.44
N ALA A 230 3.28 -4.87 3.98
CA ALA A 230 3.87 -5.09 5.29
C ALA A 230 2.82 -5.01 6.39
N LYS A 231 2.82 -5.98 7.29
CA LYS A 231 2.05 -5.87 8.53
C LYS A 231 2.97 -5.39 9.64
N ASN A 232 2.45 -4.49 10.47
CA ASN A 232 2.99 -4.16 11.77
C ASN A 232 2.78 -5.36 12.71
N VAL A 233 3.50 -6.44 12.45
CA VAL A 233 3.59 -7.55 13.39
C VAL A 233 4.43 -7.08 14.56
N LYS A 234 3.98 -7.30 15.79
CA LYS A 234 4.81 -7.10 16.98
C LYS A 234 6.13 -7.83 16.72
N PHE A 235 7.24 -7.08 16.75
CA PHE A 235 8.56 -7.65 16.55
C PHE A 235 8.77 -8.81 17.52
N ASP A 236 8.73 -10.02 16.98
CA ASP A 236 9.02 -11.21 17.75
C ASP A 236 10.54 -11.38 17.79
N LYS A 237 11.13 -10.81 18.84
CA LYS A 237 12.57 -10.88 19.07
C LYS A 237 13.07 -12.32 19.18
N GLU A 238 12.21 -13.30 19.46
CA GLU A 238 12.63 -14.71 19.53
C GLU A 238 13.01 -15.24 18.14
N LYS A 239 12.45 -14.65 17.07
CA LYS A 239 12.89 -14.92 15.69
C LYS A 239 14.32 -14.43 15.39
N LEU A 240 14.90 -13.56 16.22
CA LEU A 240 16.32 -13.21 16.12
C LEU A 240 17.24 -14.27 16.69
N TYR A 241 16.75 -15.15 17.60
CA TYR A 241 17.59 -16.06 18.37
C TYR A 241 18.16 -17.17 17.48
N ASN A 242 19.19 -16.81 16.73
CA ASN A 242 19.91 -17.63 15.78
C ASN A 242 21.33 -17.07 15.63
N THR A 243 22.19 -17.83 14.96
CA THR A 243 23.50 -17.38 14.50
C THR A 243 23.36 -16.81 13.10
N TRP A 244 23.75 -15.55 12.94
CA TRP A 244 23.72 -14.82 11.68
C TRP A 244 25.13 -14.52 11.20
N GLU A 245 25.39 -14.67 9.92
CA GLU A 245 26.66 -14.28 9.30
C GLU A 245 26.59 -12.80 8.90
N PHE A 246 27.72 -12.09 8.98
CA PHE A 246 27.84 -10.74 8.43
C PHE A 246 29.09 -10.63 7.57
N ASP A 247 28.93 -9.97 6.42
CA ASP A 247 30.03 -9.68 5.52
C ASP A 247 30.88 -8.52 6.05
N LEU A 248 32.18 -8.61 5.84
CA LEU A 248 33.09 -7.47 5.98
C LEU A 248 33.25 -6.79 4.60
N LYS A 249 33.19 -5.46 4.57
CA LYS A 249 33.59 -4.64 3.44
C LYS A 249 35.04 -4.97 3.10
N PRO A 250 35.47 -4.71 1.85
CA PRO A 250 36.88 -4.83 1.47
C PRO A 250 37.84 -3.99 2.34
N ASP A 251 37.34 -2.99 3.06
CA ASP A 251 38.10 -2.13 3.99
C ASP A 251 38.00 -2.58 5.47
N GLU A 252 37.48 -3.78 5.72
CA GLU A 252 37.27 -4.38 7.06
C GLU A 252 36.34 -3.58 7.99
N SER A 253 35.64 -2.55 7.49
CA SER A 253 34.79 -1.68 8.29
C SER A 253 33.30 -2.07 8.20
N HIS A 254 32.71 -2.48 9.33
CA HIS A 254 31.25 -2.50 9.50
C HIS A 254 30.86 -1.96 10.88
N TYR A 255 30.00 -0.94 10.90
CA TYR A 255 29.44 -0.36 12.12
C TYR A 255 27.92 -0.58 12.27
N LYS A 256 27.29 -1.30 11.32
CA LYS A 256 25.84 -1.48 11.29
C LYS A 256 25.46 -2.86 10.73
N PHE A 257 24.70 -3.62 11.52
CA PHE A 257 23.99 -4.82 11.06
C PHE A 257 22.88 -4.38 10.10
N VAL A 258 22.96 -4.77 8.82
CA VAL A 258 21.99 -4.40 7.77
C VAL A 258 20.86 -5.43 7.60
N GLY A 259 20.83 -6.45 8.46
CA GLY A 259 19.96 -7.62 8.31
C GLY A 259 20.75 -8.83 7.81
N PRO A 260 20.17 -10.03 7.87
CA PRO A 260 20.85 -11.25 7.46
C PRO A 260 21.00 -11.31 5.94
N VAL A 261 22.16 -11.75 5.47
CA VAL A 261 22.48 -11.89 4.03
C VAL A 261 21.95 -13.23 3.47
N PHE A 262 21.52 -14.15 4.34
CA PHE A 262 20.89 -15.41 3.99
C PHE A 262 19.36 -15.29 4.03
N PHE A 263 18.75 -15.09 2.86
CA PHE A 263 17.34 -15.38 2.66
C PHE A 263 17.21 -16.50 1.59
N TYR A 264 16.33 -17.46 1.84
CA TYR A 264 15.98 -18.48 0.85
C TYR A 264 15.18 -17.82 -0.29
N GLY A 265 15.76 -17.73 -1.50
CA GLY A 265 15.08 -17.18 -2.68
C GLY A 265 15.33 -15.69 -2.93
N LYS A 266 15.24 -15.27 -4.20
CA LYS A 266 15.57 -13.91 -4.66
C LYS A 266 14.68 -12.80 -4.08
N ASP A 267 13.49 -13.17 -3.61
CA ASP A 267 12.45 -12.21 -3.23
C ASP A 267 12.18 -12.19 -1.71
N ALA A 268 12.87 -13.04 -0.94
CA ALA A 268 12.81 -13.03 0.51
C ALA A 268 13.74 -11.93 1.05
N SER A 269 13.22 -11.10 1.95
CA SER A 269 13.93 -9.97 2.55
C SER A 269 13.71 -9.92 4.06
N TRP A 270 14.42 -9.03 4.74
CA TRP A 270 14.22 -8.80 6.17
C TRP A 270 12.75 -8.58 6.51
N ALA A 271 12.06 -7.83 5.66
CA ALA A 271 10.67 -7.48 5.85
C ALA A 271 9.71 -8.68 5.61
N SER A 272 10.08 -9.69 4.83
CA SER A 272 9.30 -10.94 4.75
C SER A 272 9.44 -11.80 6.01
N TYR A 273 10.64 -11.85 6.61
CA TYR A 273 10.90 -12.65 7.83
C TYR A 273 10.39 -12.01 9.12
N THR A 274 10.53 -10.70 9.28
CA THR A 274 10.15 -10.02 10.53
C THR A 274 8.76 -9.41 10.49
N ASN A 275 8.28 -9.01 9.31
CA ASN A 275 7.03 -8.26 9.17
C ASN A 275 5.95 -9.06 8.41
N ASN A 276 6.18 -10.36 8.19
CA ASN A 276 5.32 -11.25 7.40
C ASN A 276 4.89 -10.63 6.05
N GLN A 277 5.74 -9.81 5.41
CA GLN A 277 5.46 -9.34 4.07
C GLN A 277 5.34 -10.54 3.13
N PRO A 278 4.19 -10.73 2.43
CA PRO A 278 4.07 -11.78 1.43
C PRO A 278 5.08 -11.55 0.30
N VAL A 279 5.84 -12.59 0.00
CA VAL A 279 6.72 -12.65 -1.17
C VAL A 279 5.83 -12.97 -2.37
N VAL A 280 5.72 -12.04 -3.32
CA VAL A 280 4.88 -12.20 -4.52
C VAL A 280 5.75 -12.72 -5.67
N GLY A 281 5.64 -14.00 -6.03
CA GLY A 281 6.46 -14.65 -7.07
C GLY A 281 6.78 -16.13 -6.75
N GLU A 282 7.47 -16.84 -7.66
CA GLU A 282 7.91 -18.23 -7.41
C GLU A 282 8.97 -18.28 -6.30
N THR A 283 8.63 -18.96 -5.20
CA THR A 283 9.49 -19.15 -4.02
C THR A 283 10.47 -20.31 -4.17
N THR A 284 10.96 -20.59 -5.37
CA THR A 284 12.03 -21.58 -5.54
C THR A 284 13.32 -20.99 -4.95
N GLY A 285 13.67 -21.49 -3.77
CA GLY A 285 14.85 -21.08 -3.01
C GLY A 285 16.09 -21.03 -3.89
N TRP A 286 16.73 -19.88 -3.90
CA TRP A 286 18.14 -19.79 -4.26
C TRP A 286 18.91 -20.10 -2.99
N ASP A 287 19.69 -21.18 -3.02
CA ASP A 287 20.95 -21.19 -2.28
C ASP A 287 21.77 -20.02 -2.83
N ALA A 288 22.27 -19.15 -1.95
CA ALA A 288 23.22 -18.13 -2.35
C ALA A 288 24.53 -18.82 -2.79
N ASP A 289 24.58 -19.27 -4.04
CA ASP A 289 25.82 -19.70 -4.66
C ASP A 289 26.73 -18.46 -4.73
N TYR A 290 27.86 -18.55 -4.05
CA TYR A 290 28.94 -17.57 -4.00
C TYR A 290 29.27 -16.96 -5.39
N ALA A 291 29.11 -17.71 -6.47
CA ALA A 291 29.32 -17.22 -7.84
C ALA A 291 28.42 -16.03 -8.23
N SER A 292 27.25 -15.88 -7.59
CA SER A 292 26.19 -14.92 -7.97
C SER A 292 26.17 -13.61 -7.18
N ILE A 293 26.86 -13.54 -6.04
CA ILE A 293 26.95 -12.37 -5.15
C ILE A 293 28.27 -11.57 -5.29
N LYS A 294 29.18 -12.07 -6.13
CA LYS A 294 30.55 -11.56 -6.30
C LYS A 294 30.63 -10.09 -6.73
N SER A 295 29.58 -9.58 -7.37
CA SER A 295 29.57 -8.26 -8.01
C SER A 295 29.01 -7.12 -7.15
N TRP A 296 28.30 -7.40 -6.05
CA TRP A 296 27.59 -6.35 -5.30
C TRP A 296 27.65 -6.45 -3.77
N ALA A 297 27.97 -7.62 -3.20
CA ALA A 297 28.03 -7.79 -1.73
C ALA A 297 29.37 -8.33 -1.23
N ILE A 298 29.95 -9.36 -1.88
CA ILE A 298 31.11 -10.10 -1.35
C ILE A 298 32.16 -10.26 -2.45
N THR A 299 33.31 -9.60 -2.34
CA THR A 299 34.36 -9.64 -3.37
C THR A 299 35.32 -10.83 -3.24
N ASP A 300 35.39 -11.46 -2.06
CA ASP A 300 36.28 -12.59 -1.73
C ASP A 300 35.67 -13.45 -0.59
N PRO A 301 35.74 -14.80 -0.62
CA PRO A 301 35.14 -15.64 0.42
C PRO A 301 35.83 -15.50 1.78
N SER A 302 37.08 -15.03 1.81
CA SER A 302 37.81 -14.74 3.05
C SER A 302 37.31 -13.49 3.77
N HIS A 303 36.37 -12.73 3.19
CA HIS A 303 35.71 -11.60 3.85
C HIS A 303 34.44 -12.00 4.63
N CYS A 304 33.99 -13.25 4.54
CA CYS A 304 32.87 -13.82 5.29
C CYS A 304 33.32 -14.37 6.66
N ASN A 305 33.90 -13.50 7.49
CA ASN A 305 34.66 -13.92 8.67
C ASN A 305 34.01 -13.56 10.02
N GLY A 306 32.69 -13.39 10.06
CA GLY A 306 31.99 -12.97 11.27
C GLY A 306 30.62 -13.63 11.47
N THR A 307 30.35 -14.08 12.69
CA THR A 307 29.00 -14.47 13.10
C THR A 307 28.52 -13.66 14.30
N MET A 308 27.22 -13.43 14.37
CA MET A 308 26.55 -12.83 15.51
C MET A 308 25.41 -13.73 15.93
N THR A 309 25.49 -14.26 17.14
CA THR A 309 24.46 -15.13 17.71
C THR A 309 23.64 -14.32 18.71
N PHE A 310 22.35 -14.18 18.45
CA PHE A 310 21.41 -13.69 19.44
C PHE A 310 20.82 -14.87 20.20
N TYR A 311 20.64 -14.73 21.50
CA TYR A 311 20.07 -15.78 22.33
C TYR A 311 19.50 -15.17 23.61
N LYS A 312 18.65 -15.94 24.29
CA LYS A 312 18.21 -15.64 25.65
C LYS A 312 19.10 -16.44 26.61
N ASP A 313 19.73 -15.77 27.58
CA ASP A 313 20.49 -16.48 28.61
C ASP A 313 19.58 -17.17 29.63
N GLU A 314 20.18 -17.95 30.54
CA GLU A 314 19.46 -18.72 31.57
C GLU A 314 18.64 -17.82 32.51
N ASP A 315 19.04 -16.55 32.64
CA ASP A 315 18.35 -15.53 33.45
C ASP A 315 17.24 -14.81 32.67
N GLY A 316 16.99 -15.19 31.41
CA GLY A 316 15.95 -14.61 30.57
C GLY A 316 16.34 -13.30 29.86
N ASN A 317 17.61 -12.88 29.93
CA ASN A 317 18.10 -11.65 29.32
C ASN A 317 18.47 -11.87 27.85
N ASP A 318 18.19 -10.86 27.02
CA ASP A 318 18.64 -10.83 25.63
C ASP A 318 20.16 -10.63 25.57
N LYS A 319 20.86 -11.55 24.92
CA LYS A 319 22.30 -11.49 24.71
C LYS A 319 22.64 -11.57 23.24
N VAL A 320 23.81 -10.99 22.93
CA VAL A 320 24.44 -11.08 21.63
C VAL A 320 25.88 -11.52 21.81
N LYS A 321 26.26 -12.57 21.08
CA LYS A 321 27.64 -13.06 21.01
C LYS A 321 28.15 -12.79 19.60
N VAL A 322 29.12 -11.90 19.49
CA VAL A 322 29.81 -11.63 18.23
C VAL A 322 31.07 -12.49 18.19
N HIS A 323 31.21 -13.29 17.15
CA HIS A 323 32.44 -13.99 16.81
C HIS A 323 33.03 -13.31 15.58
N GLN A 324 34.15 -12.62 15.76
CA GLN A 324 34.97 -12.15 14.66
C GLN A 324 36.12 -13.16 14.49
N VAL A 325 36.29 -13.72 13.30
CA VAL A 325 37.51 -14.44 12.94
C VAL A 325 38.58 -13.37 12.74
N GLN A 326 39.25 -12.99 13.84
CA GLN A 326 40.50 -12.24 13.72
C GLN A 326 41.53 -13.16 13.08
N LEU A 327 42.10 -12.72 11.95
CA LEU A 327 43.39 -13.21 11.48
C LEU A 327 44.44 -12.77 12.52
N MET A 328 44.54 -13.55 13.59
CA MET A 328 45.64 -13.65 14.53
C MET A 328 46.39 -12.36 14.91
N VAL A 329 45.70 -11.26 15.26
CA VAL A 329 46.32 -10.18 16.07
C VAL A 329 45.29 -9.51 16.99
N LEU A 330 45.50 -9.68 18.30
CA LEU A 330 44.90 -8.97 19.44
C LEU A 330 43.38 -9.11 19.70
N ILE A 331 43.05 -10.04 20.60
CA ILE A 331 41.75 -10.13 21.27
C ILE A 331 41.48 -8.85 22.09
N ARG A 332 40.44 -8.09 21.74
CA ARG A 332 39.78 -7.12 22.63
C ARG A 332 38.34 -7.54 22.85
N ILE A 333 37.99 -7.86 24.11
CA ILE A 333 36.61 -8.12 24.52
C ILE A 333 35.88 -6.76 24.55
N LEU A 334 35.00 -6.50 23.58
CA LEU A 334 34.09 -5.35 23.63
C LEU A 334 32.81 -5.74 24.40
N LYS A 335 32.63 -5.14 25.58
CA LYS A 335 31.33 -5.09 26.26
C LYS A 335 30.44 -4.09 25.53
N VAL A 336 29.53 -4.58 24.68
CA VAL A 336 28.48 -3.73 24.11
C VAL A 336 27.35 -3.62 25.13
N HIS A 337 27.18 -2.43 25.69
CA HIS A 337 25.96 -2.05 26.42
C HIS A 337 24.87 -1.85 25.36
N LEU A 338 23.83 -2.68 25.32
CA LEU A 338 22.65 -2.38 24.49
C LEU A 338 21.97 -1.14 25.08
N PRO A 339 21.91 0.01 24.38
CA PRO A 339 20.97 1.04 24.77
C PRO A 339 19.56 0.51 24.44
N LEU A 340 18.60 0.75 25.32
CA LEU A 340 17.18 0.55 25.01
C LEU A 340 16.89 1.06 23.60
N MET A 341 16.32 0.21 22.74
CA MET A 341 15.77 0.61 21.45
C MET A 341 14.64 1.64 21.67
N ARG A 342 15.02 2.91 21.77
CA ARG A 342 14.12 4.05 21.57
C ARG A 342 14.21 4.45 20.10
N ARG A 343 13.06 4.35 19.42
CA ARG A 343 12.69 4.98 18.14
C ARG A 343 13.88 5.45 17.29
N ILE A 344 14.28 4.61 16.32
CA ILE A 344 15.06 5.09 15.18
C ILE A 344 14.13 6.02 14.38
N ARG A 345 14.30 7.34 14.54
CA ARG A 345 13.98 8.30 13.48
C ARG A 345 15.02 8.07 12.39
N GLN A 346 14.59 7.65 11.20
CA GLN A 346 15.44 7.71 10.02
C GLN A 346 15.27 9.10 9.40
N SER A 347 16.34 9.87 9.45
CA SER A 347 16.62 10.98 8.55
C SER A 347 17.86 10.59 7.77
N GLN A 348 17.71 10.38 6.47
CA GLN A 348 18.42 11.06 5.38
C GLN A 348 18.07 10.37 4.07
#